data_AF-A0A534NCZ8-F1
#
_entry.id   AF-A0A534NCZ8-F1
#
_cell.length_a   1.000
_cell.length_b   1.000
_cell.length_c   1.000
_cell.angle_alpha   90.00
_cell.angle_beta   90.00
_cell.angle_gamma   90.00
#
_symmetry.space_group_name_H-M   'P 1'
#
loop_
_entity.id
_entity.type
_entity.pdbx_description
1 polymer ?
#
loop_
_entity_poly.entity_id
_entity_poly.type
_entity_poly.pdbx_seq_one_letter_code
_entity_poly.pdbx_strand_id
1 'polypeptide(L)' 'MFGLGFQELLIILIIALVIFGPGKLPQIGSGLGKAIRDFKKGVSGEDPEDKEEKTKKDDSKELPR' A
#
# COMPACT_ATOMS: atom_id res chain seq x y z
N MET A 1 -25.84 16.23 9.48
CA MET A 1 -26.02 15.50 8.21
C MET A 1 -24.98 14.40 8.16
N PHE A 2 -25.39 13.17 7.84
CA PHE A 2 -24.62 11.91 7.93
C PHE A 2 -23.20 12.06 7.35
N GLY A 3 -22.21 12.28 8.21
CA GLY A 3 -20.81 12.17 7.83
C GLY A 3 -20.49 10.69 7.78
N LEU A 4 -20.03 10.20 6.62
CA LEU A 4 -19.43 8.87 6.55
C LEU A 4 -18.23 8.86 7.49
N GLY A 5 -18.44 8.35 8.70
CA GLY A 5 -17.42 8.24 9.70
C GLY A 5 -16.47 7.10 9.36
N PHE A 6 -15.37 7.05 10.08
CA PHE A 6 -14.44 5.91 10.00
C PHE A 6 -15.17 4.58 10.26
N GLN A 7 -16.18 4.59 11.13
CA GLN A 7 -16.95 3.40 11.52
C GLN A 7 -17.81 2.87 10.37
N GLU A 8 -18.54 3.73 9.64
CA GLU A 8 -19.30 3.32 8.45
C GLU A 8 -18.37 2.81 7.34
N LEU A 9 -17.23 3.47 7.12
CA LEU A 9 -16.25 3.03 6.13
C LEU A 9 -15.71 1.63 6.47
N LEU A 10 -15.45 1.36 7.76
CA LEU A 10 -14.98 0.06 8.22
C LEU A 10 -16.01 -1.06 7.97
N ILE A 11 -17.29 -0.77 8.21
CA ILE A 11 -18.39 -1.72 7.94
C ILE A 11 -18.48 -2.03 6.45
N ILE A 12 -18.43 -1.01 5.59
CA ILE A 12 -18.44 -1.18 4.14
C ILE A 12 -17.23 -2.00 3.69
N LEU A 13 -16.04 -1.71 4.25
CA LEU A 13 -14.82 -2.45 3.95
C LEU A 13 -14.94 -3.93 4.33
N ILE A 14 -15.52 -4.25 5.49
CA ILE A 14 -15.76 -5.64 5.91
C ILE A 14 -16.71 -6.35 4.94
N ILE A 15 -17.81 -5.71 4.55
CA ILE A 15 -18.76 -6.30 3.59
C ILE A 15 -18.08 -6.54 2.23
N ALA A 16 -17.31 -5.55 1.74
CA ALA A 16 -16.54 -5.69 0.51
C ALA A 16 -15.51 -6.82 0.62
N LEU A 17 -14.82 -6.94 1.76
CA LEU A 17 -13.88 -8.02 2.05
C LEU A 17 -14.53 -9.40 2.08
N VAL A 18 -15.77 -9.52 2.53
CA VAL A 18 -16.51 -10.80 2.50
C VAL A 18 -16.86 -11.18 1.06
N ILE A 19 -17.27 -10.22 0.23
CA ILE A 19 -17.65 -10.47 -1.17
C ILE A 19 -16.42 -10.77 -2.04
N PHE A 20 -15.39 -9.94 -1.94
CA PHE A 20 -14.19 -10.03 -2.78
C PHE A 20 -13.10 -10.94 -2.18
N GLY A 21 -13.11 -11.14 -0.87
CA GLY A 21 -12.07 -11.84 -0.12
C GLY A 21 -10.90 -10.92 0.26
N PRO A 22 -10.27 -11.14 1.44
CA PRO A 22 -9.15 -10.32 1.91
C PRO A 22 -7.88 -10.43 1.06
N GLY A 23 -7.73 -11.49 0.27
CA GLY A 23 -6.60 -11.63 -0.66
C GLY A 23 -6.71 -10.77 -1.93
N LYS A 24 -7.92 -10.36 -2.34
CA LYS A 24 -8.08 -9.60 -3.60
C LYS A 24 -7.68 -8.13 -3.44
N LEU A 25 -7.93 -7.50 -2.30
CA LEU A 25 -7.51 -6.12 -2.04
C LEU A 25 -6.00 -5.90 -2.21
N PRO A 26 -5.10 -6.69 -1.58
CA PRO A 26 -3.66 -6.52 -1.77
C PRO A 26 -3.23 -6.89 -3.19
N GLN A 27 -3.85 -7.90 -3.82
CA GLN A 27 -3.52 -8.28 -5.19
C GLN A 27 -3.79 -7.13 -6.19
N ILE A 28 -4.95 -6.46 -6.05
CA ILE A 28 -5.31 -5.30 -6.87
C ILE A 28 -4.43 -4.10 -6.49
N GLY A 29 -4.21 -3.88 -5.18
CA GLY A 29 -3.39 -2.78 -4.66
C GLY A 29 -1.93 -2.85 -5.11
N SER A 30 -1.31 -4.03 -5.16
CA SER A 30 0.05 -4.19 -5.68
C SER A 30 0.16 -3.84 -7.16
N GLY A 31 -0.82 -4.24 -7.97
CA GLY A 31 -0.88 -3.89 -9.39
C GLY A 31 -1.09 -2.39 -9.61
N LEU A 32 -2.06 -1.80 -8.89
CA LEU A 32 -2.36 -0.37 -8.96
C LEU A 32 -1.20 0.47 -8.45
N GLY A 33 -0.55 0.05 -7.35
CA GLY A 33 0.60 0.74 -6.76
C GLY A 33 1.81 0.74 -7.69
N LYS A 34 2.07 -0.37 -8.38
CA LYS A 34 3.10 -0.43 -9.41
C LYS A 34 2.78 0.50 -10.57
N ALA A 35 1.54 0.49 -11.06
CA ALA A 35 1.10 1.37 -12.14
C ALA A 35 1.19 2.85 -11.75
N ILE A 36 0.79 3.23 -10.54
CA ILE A 36 0.91 4.60 -10.04
C ILE A 36 2.38 5.01 -9.89
N ARG A 37 3.24 4.10 -9.40
CA ARG A 37 4.67 4.34 -9.29
C ARG A 37 5.29 4.60 -10.67
N ASP A 38 5.02 3.72 -11.63
CA ASP A 38 5.51 3.80 -13.00
C ASP A 38 4.98 5.05 -13.73
N PHE A 39 3.70 5.38 -13.52
CA PHE A 39 3.09 6.62 -14.00
C PHE A 39 3.80 7.86 -13.43
N LYS A 40 4.08 7.86 -12.12
CA LYS A 40 4.81 8.96 -11.46
C LYS A 40 6.25 9.08 -11.99
N LYS A 41 6.93 7.98 -12.32
CA LYS A 41 8.27 8.03 -12.96
C LYS A 41 8.21 8.76 -14.29
N GLY A 42 7.26 8.37 -15.15
CA GLY A 42 7.11 8.93 -16.48
C GLY A 42 6.69 10.40 -16.49
N VAL A 43 5.88 10.82 -15.51
CA VAL A 43 5.39 12.21 -15.41
C VAL A 43 6.39 13.14 -14.72
N SER A 44 7.05 12.70 -13.65
CA SER A 44 7.99 13.56 -12.90
C SER A 44 9.43 13.50 -13.42
N GLY A 45 9.79 12.51 -14.26
CA GLY A 45 11.17 12.31 -14.71
C GLY A 45 12.15 11.93 -13.59
N GLU A 46 11.67 11.69 -12.37
CA GLU A 46 12.43 11.21 -11.22
C GLU A 46 12.34 9.68 -11.17
N ASP A 47 13.49 9.01 -11.23
CA ASP A 47 13.61 7.58 -10.95
C ASP A 47 13.38 7.31 -9.45
N PRO A 48 12.27 6.68 -9.03
CA PRO A 48 12.01 6.32 -7.64
C PRO A 48 12.78 5.06 -7.22
N GLU A 49 13.73 4.59 -8.02
CA GLU A 49 14.60 3.45 -7.67
C GLU A 49 15.54 3.82 -6.52
N ASP A 50 15.89 5.09 -6.37
CA ASP A 50 16.73 5.58 -5.26
C ASP A 50 16.08 5.55 -3.87
N LYS A 51 14.76 5.31 -3.78
CA LYS A 51 14.02 5.39 -2.49
C LYS A 51 13.71 4.02 -1.86
N GLU A 52 13.92 2.91 -2.56
CA GLU A 52 13.51 1.58 -2.06
C GLU A 52 14.58 0.79 -1.29
N GLU A 53 15.86 1.14 -1.36
CA GLU A 53 16.90 0.39 -0.64
C GLU A 53 16.96 0.67 0.88
N LYS A 54 16.28 1.68 1.41
CA LYS A 54 16.40 2.08 2.82
C LYS A 54 15.48 1.36 3.81
N THR A 55 14.51 0.54 3.39
CA THR A 55 13.50 -0.02 4.32
C THR A 55 13.67 -1.53 4.61
N LYS A 56 14.72 -2.19 4.12
CA LYS A 56 14.94 -3.64 4.36
C LYS A 56 16.22 -4.00 5.13
N LYS A 57 16.94 -3.04 5.73
CA LYS A 57 18.23 -3.31 6.42
C LYS A 57 18.25 -3.05 7.94
N ASP A 58 17.12 -2.75 8.59
CA ASP A 58 17.11 -2.28 9.99
C ASP A 58 16.71 -3.31 11.08
N ASP A 59 16.52 -4.61 10.76
CA ASP A 59 16.04 -5.60 11.76
C ASP A 59 16.98 -6.79 12.01
N SER A 60 18.28 -6.74 11.64
CA SER A 60 19.18 -7.90 11.90
C SER A 60 20.65 -7.61 12.21
N LYS A 61 21.01 -6.44 12.78
CA LYS A 61 22.43 -6.21 13.17
C LYS A 61 22.71 -5.66 14.57
N GLU A 62 21.73 -5.59 15.48
CA GLU A 62 22.02 -5.29 16.89
C GLU A 62 22.03 -6.55 17.75
N LEU A 63 23.22 -7.14 17.87
CA LEU A 63 23.72 -7.84 19.06
C LEU A 63 25.26 -7.83 18.99
N PRO A 64 25.92 -6.70 19.35
CA PRO A 64 27.34 -6.69 19.64
C PRO A 64 27.61 -7.49 20.93
N ARG A 65 28.53 -8.45 20.86
CA ARG A 65 29.17 -9.10 22.00
C ARG A 65 30.10 -8.15 22.72
#